data_AF-A0A950X050-F1
#
_entry.id   AF-A0A950X050-F1
#
_cell.length_a   1.000
_cell.length_b   1.000
_cell.length_c   1.000
_cell.angle_alpha   90.00
_cell.angle_beta   90.00
_cell.angle_gamma   90.00
#
_symmetry.space_group_name_H-M   'P 1'
#
loop_
_entity.id
_entity.type
_entity.pdbx_description
1 polymer ?
#
loop_
_entity_poly.entity_id
_entity_poly.type
_entity_poly.pdbx_seq_one_letter_code
_entity_poly.pdbx_strand_id
1 'polypeptide(L)'
;MDIHAMQKLCVHLNEFDLPRAIVDFDRKRFVAWNQKFLALTGYSEEDIKALGPESIILQSDLRFSSPDEGENAAAEFFPMALKVPTEISAISGHLVRSKHSLGYLMLDHTDPMTSTTFEKGRLVGKEQERRRIVQMFHDEVSSGLLGAVFKIHMAKEKLKSANSPEAEPVSEASEMLSDAIDKIGEALRNEKKEEVSGS
;
A
#
# COMPACT_ATOMS: atom_id res chain seq x y z
N MET A 1 -23.44 -10.67 5.72
CA MET A 1 -23.98 -11.16 4.43
C MET A 1 -23.99 -12.68 4.47
N ASP A 2 -25.04 -13.32 3.96
CA ASP A 2 -25.20 -14.78 3.95
C ASP A 2 -24.28 -15.44 2.90
N ILE A 3 -23.70 -16.59 3.22
CA ILE A 3 -22.79 -17.36 2.34
C ILE A 3 -23.52 -17.79 1.06
N HIS A 4 -24.80 -18.14 1.16
CA HIS A 4 -25.60 -18.49 -0.02
C HIS A 4 -25.84 -17.30 -0.96
N ALA A 5 -25.98 -16.09 -0.42
CA ALA A 5 -26.08 -14.88 -1.23
C ALA A 5 -24.76 -14.60 -1.98
N MET A 6 -23.60 -14.87 -1.36
CA MET A 6 -22.29 -14.69 -1.99
C MET A 6 -22.02 -15.70 -3.11
N GLN A 7 -22.45 -16.96 -2.95
CA GLN A 7 -22.34 -17.96 -4.01
C GLN A 7 -23.21 -17.62 -5.22
N LYS A 8 -24.44 -17.14 -5.01
CA LYS A 8 -25.31 -16.64 -6.09
C LYS A 8 -24.66 -15.46 -6.82
N LEU A 9 -24.00 -14.59 -6.07
CA LEU A 9 -23.29 -13.45 -6.63
C LEU A 9 -22.12 -13.89 -7.52
N CYS A 10 -21.34 -14.91 -7.14
CA CYS A 10 -20.31 -15.48 -8.02
C CYS A 10 -20.88 -15.99 -9.36
N VAL A 11 -22.06 -16.63 -9.33
CA VAL A 11 -22.73 -17.11 -10.55
C VAL A 11 -23.08 -15.94 -11.46
N HIS A 12 -23.71 -14.90 -10.92
CA HIS A 12 -24.04 -13.70 -11.70
C HIS A 12 -22.79 -12.97 -12.21
N LEU A 13 -21.69 -12.93 -11.45
CA LEU A 13 -20.45 -12.34 -11.93
C LEU A 13 -19.88 -13.09 -13.15
N ASN A 14 -20.09 -14.40 -13.29
CA ASN A 14 -19.69 -15.13 -14.49
C ASN A 14 -20.52 -14.75 -15.72
N GLU A 15 -21.80 -14.39 -15.56
CA GLU A 15 -22.68 -14.02 -16.68
C GLU A 15 -22.21 -12.75 -17.41
N PHE A 16 -21.54 -11.85 -16.71
CA PHE A 16 -21.00 -10.61 -17.28
C PHE A 16 -19.74 -10.81 -18.14
N ASP A 17 -19.10 -12.00 -18.10
CA ASP A 17 -17.85 -12.31 -18.80
C ASP A 17 -16.67 -11.33 -18.55
N LEU A 18 -16.75 -10.54 -17.47
CA LEU A 18 -15.77 -9.52 -17.11
C LEU A 18 -14.96 -9.96 -15.89
N PRO A 19 -13.66 -9.67 -15.76
CA PRO A 19 -12.85 -10.09 -14.61
C PRO A 19 -13.25 -9.31 -13.35
N ARG A 20 -13.99 -9.96 -12.44
CA ARG A 20 -14.61 -9.34 -11.26
C ARG A 20 -14.38 -10.14 -9.98
N ALA A 21 -14.18 -9.43 -8.88
CA ALA A 21 -14.07 -10.00 -7.56
C ALA A 21 -14.67 -9.09 -6.48
N ILE A 22 -15.01 -9.66 -5.35
CA ILE A 22 -15.50 -8.95 -4.17
C ILE A 22 -14.58 -9.24 -3.01
N VAL A 23 -14.25 -8.18 -2.29
CA VAL A 23 -13.36 -8.17 -1.16
C VAL A 23 -14.11 -7.70 0.07
N ASP A 24 -13.85 -8.34 1.19
CA ASP A 24 -14.24 -7.88 2.50
C ASP A 24 -12.98 -7.37 3.20
N PHE A 25 -12.86 -6.04 3.30
CA PHE A 25 -11.67 -5.40 3.89
C PHE A 25 -11.65 -5.53 5.42
N ASP A 26 -12.80 -5.65 6.08
CA ASP A 26 -12.86 -5.86 7.54
C ASP A 26 -12.35 -7.26 7.88
N ARG A 27 -12.74 -8.26 7.10
CA ARG A 27 -12.26 -9.65 7.24
C ARG A 27 -10.97 -9.93 6.50
N LYS A 28 -10.41 -8.93 5.82
CA LYS A 28 -9.17 -8.99 5.05
C LYS A 28 -9.10 -10.20 4.10
N ARG A 29 -10.17 -10.45 3.34
CA ARG A 29 -10.24 -11.61 2.44
C ARG A 29 -11.06 -11.35 1.20
N PHE A 30 -10.78 -12.11 0.14
CA PHE A 30 -11.68 -12.23 -1.00
C PHE A 30 -12.89 -13.08 -0.59
N VAL A 31 -14.07 -12.65 -0.98
CA VAL A 31 -15.33 -13.31 -0.61
C VAL A 31 -16.08 -13.88 -1.82
N ALA A 32 -15.83 -13.34 -3.01
CA ALA A 32 -16.37 -13.85 -4.26
C ALA A 32 -15.48 -13.43 -5.43
N TRP A 33 -15.45 -14.23 -6.49
CA TRP A 33 -14.76 -13.96 -7.75
C TRP A 33 -15.33 -14.83 -8.85
N ASN A 34 -15.06 -14.45 -10.10
CA ASN A 34 -15.51 -15.20 -11.26
C ASN A 34 -14.34 -15.85 -12.02
N GLN A 35 -14.64 -16.73 -12.98
CA GLN A 35 -13.62 -17.50 -13.69
C GLN A 35 -12.70 -16.61 -14.53
N LYS A 36 -13.24 -15.53 -15.10
CA LYS A 36 -12.44 -14.55 -15.85
C LYS A 36 -11.43 -13.83 -14.97
N PHE A 37 -11.77 -13.53 -13.73
CA PHE A 37 -10.83 -12.96 -12.77
C PHE A 37 -9.65 -13.90 -12.52
N LEU A 38 -9.90 -15.18 -12.26
CA LEU A 38 -8.83 -16.17 -12.06
C LEU A 38 -7.98 -16.34 -13.33
N ALA A 39 -8.63 -16.50 -14.49
CA ALA A 39 -7.94 -16.67 -15.77
C ALA A 39 -7.05 -15.47 -16.13
N LEU A 40 -7.54 -14.24 -15.89
CA LEU A 40 -6.78 -13.03 -16.18
C LEU A 40 -5.61 -12.83 -15.22
N THR A 41 -5.81 -13.15 -13.94
CA THR A 41 -4.79 -12.89 -12.90
C THR A 41 -3.78 -14.03 -12.74
N GLY A 42 -4.12 -15.23 -13.20
CA GLY A 42 -3.30 -16.43 -13.05
C GLY A 42 -3.29 -17.02 -11.64
N TYR A 43 -4.09 -16.48 -10.71
CA TYR A 43 -4.24 -17.08 -9.39
C TYR A 43 -5.13 -18.31 -9.43
N SER A 44 -4.79 -19.32 -8.61
CA SER A 44 -5.73 -20.40 -8.30
C SER A 44 -6.80 -19.96 -7.31
N GLU A 45 -7.86 -20.77 -7.18
CA GLU A 45 -8.90 -20.52 -6.20
C GLU A 45 -8.37 -20.59 -4.76
N GLU A 46 -7.44 -21.51 -4.52
CA GLU A 46 -6.74 -21.69 -3.24
C GLU A 46 -5.88 -20.47 -2.91
N ASP A 47 -5.16 -19.92 -3.89
CA ASP A 47 -4.33 -18.72 -3.70
C ASP A 47 -5.20 -17.53 -3.27
N ILE A 48 -6.28 -17.25 -4.01
CA ILE A 48 -7.17 -16.12 -3.69
C ILE A 48 -7.80 -16.25 -2.30
N LYS A 49 -8.11 -17.48 -1.86
CA LYS A 49 -8.63 -17.73 -0.50
C LYS A 49 -7.59 -17.48 0.58
N ALA A 50 -6.32 -17.78 0.32
CA ALA A 50 -5.23 -17.62 1.26
C ALA A 50 -4.67 -16.19 1.29
N LEU A 51 -4.81 -15.44 0.20
CA LEU A 51 -4.23 -14.11 0.04
C LEU A 51 -5.07 -13.03 0.74
N GLY A 52 -4.37 -12.20 1.51
CA GLY A 52 -4.93 -10.95 2.02
C GLY A 52 -5.02 -9.90 0.90
N PRO A 53 -6.15 -9.18 0.73
CA PRO A 53 -6.33 -8.17 -0.30
C PRO A 53 -5.22 -7.11 -0.31
N GLU A 54 -4.74 -6.69 0.86
CA GLU A 54 -3.66 -5.71 1.04
C GLU A 54 -2.30 -6.16 0.45
N SER A 55 -2.11 -7.48 0.25
CA SER A 55 -0.86 -8.00 -0.31
C SER A 55 -0.78 -7.85 -1.82
N ILE A 56 -1.94 -7.90 -2.51
CA ILE A 56 -2.02 -7.94 -3.97
C ILE A 56 -2.69 -6.71 -4.59
N ILE A 57 -3.50 -5.96 -3.86
CA ILE A 57 -4.13 -4.72 -4.33
C ILE A 57 -3.19 -3.54 -4.06
N LEU A 58 -2.78 -2.86 -5.12
CA LEU A 58 -2.11 -1.56 -5.08
C LEU A 58 -3.16 -0.50 -5.40
N GLN A 59 -3.56 0.27 -4.40
CA GLN A 59 -4.56 1.31 -4.55
C GLN A 59 -3.87 2.66 -4.82
N SER A 60 -4.48 3.48 -5.68
CA SER A 60 -4.13 4.89 -5.83
C SER A 60 -4.85 5.73 -4.77
N ASP A 61 -4.19 6.78 -4.29
CA ASP A 61 -4.77 7.76 -3.37
C ASP A 61 -5.83 8.63 -4.07
N LEU A 62 -5.84 8.62 -5.41
CA LEU A 62 -6.85 9.28 -6.21
C LEU A 62 -8.22 8.63 -5.98
N ARG A 63 -9.15 9.42 -5.42
CA ARG A 63 -10.56 9.05 -5.31
C ARG A 63 -11.36 9.82 -6.33
N PHE A 64 -12.35 9.16 -6.91
CA PHE A 64 -13.37 9.86 -7.66
C PHE A 64 -14.75 9.42 -7.20
N SER A 65 -15.63 10.39 -7.02
CA SER A 65 -17.04 10.17 -6.73
C SER A 65 -17.80 10.12 -8.04
N SER A 66 -18.89 9.34 -8.08
CA SER A 66 -19.82 9.45 -9.20
C SER A 66 -20.34 10.89 -9.26
N PRO A 67 -20.30 11.56 -10.44
CA PRO A 67 -20.76 12.94 -10.58
C PRO A 67 -22.24 13.12 -10.19
N ASP A 68 -23.02 12.04 -10.24
CA ASP A 68 -24.47 12.05 -9.96
C ASP A 68 -24.81 11.87 -8.46
N GLU A 69 -23.88 11.45 -7.61
CA GLU A 69 -24.16 11.15 -6.18
C GLU A 69 -23.77 12.28 -5.21
N GLY A 70 -23.07 13.32 -5.67
CA GLY A 70 -22.66 14.46 -4.85
C GLY A 70 -21.83 14.07 -3.61
N GLU A 71 -21.95 14.82 -2.52
CA GLU A 71 -21.20 14.59 -1.25
C GLU A 71 -21.66 13.33 -0.48
N ASN A 72 -22.76 12.70 -0.88
CA ASN A 72 -23.35 11.55 -0.19
C ASN A 72 -23.20 10.24 -0.99
N ALA A 73 -22.10 10.10 -1.73
CA ALA A 73 -21.82 8.89 -2.49
C ALA A 73 -21.92 7.64 -1.60
N ALA A 74 -22.69 6.66 -2.06
CA ALA A 74 -22.86 5.40 -1.34
C ALA A 74 -21.61 4.51 -1.49
N ALA A 75 -20.81 4.79 -2.51
CA ALA A 75 -19.56 4.13 -2.80
C ALA A 75 -18.51 5.08 -3.36
N GLU A 76 -17.25 4.81 -3.05
CA GLU A 76 -16.08 5.53 -3.55
C GLU A 76 -15.35 4.69 -4.60
N PHE A 77 -14.85 5.32 -5.65
CA PHE A 77 -14.07 4.65 -6.68
C PHE A 77 -12.60 4.99 -6.55
N PHE A 78 -11.77 3.96 -6.67
CA PHE A 78 -10.33 4.05 -6.60
C PHE A 78 -9.70 3.37 -7.82
N PRO A 79 -8.86 4.06 -8.59
CA PRO A 79 -7.94 3.41 -9.50
C PRO A 79 -7.03 2.46 -8.71
N MET A 80 -6.84 1.26 -9.22
CA MET A 80 -6.02 0.25 -8.57
C MET A 80 -5.24 -0.59 -9.58
N ALA A 81 -4.22 -1.27 -9.10
CA ALA A 81 -3.51 -2.31 -9.83
C ALA A 81 -3.42 -3.56 -8.97
N LEU A 82 -3.73 -4.72 -9.55
CA LEU A 82 -3.61 -6.01 -8.91
C LEU A 82 -2.27 -6.64 -9.28
N LYS A 83 -1.42 -6.95 -8.30
CA LYS A 83 -0.22 -7.77 -8.52
C LYS A 83 -0.65 -9.16 -8.97
N VAL A 84 0.06 -9.73 -9.93
CA VAL A 84 -0.12 -11.13 -10.34
C VAL A 84 1.13 -11.95 -10.01
N PRO A 85 1.03 -13.29 -9.91
CA PRO A 85 2.17 -14.15 -9.57
C PRO A 85 3.29 -14.12 -10.61
N THR A 86 2.97 -13.78 -11.86
CA THR A 86 3.94 -13.73 -12.95
C THR A 86 4.77 -12.45 -12.87
N GLU A 87 6.08 -12.62 -12.70
CA GLU A 87 7.02 -11.73 -11.97
C GLU A 87 7.11 -10.24 -12.36
N ILE A 88 6.43 -9.75 -13.40
CA ILE A 88 6.69 -8.38 -13.92
C ILE A 88 5.40 -7.61 -14.22
N SER A 89 4.22 -8.17 -13.92
CA SER A 89 2.96 -7.52 -14.31
C SER A 89 2.05 -7.20 -13.12
N ALA A 90 1.42 -6.03 -13.18
CA ALA A 90 0.22 -5.71 -12.41
C ALA A 90 -0.93 -5.44 -13.41
N ILE A 91 -2.16 -5.77 -13.04
CA ILE A 91 -3.35 -5.60 -13.87
C ILE A 91 -4.12 -4.39 -13.36
N SER A 92 -4.33 -3.38 -14.20
CA SER A 92 -5.08 -2.20 -13.81
C SER A 92 -6.55 -2.53 -13.61
N GLY A 93 -7.21 -1.71 -12.82
CA GLY A 93 -8.63 -1.79 -12.63
C GLY A 93 -9.13 -0.69 -11.70
N HIS A 94 -10.35 -0.90 -11.26
CA HIS A 94 -11.04 -0.02 -10.33
C HIS A 94 -11.54 -0.82 -9.15
N LEU A 95 -11.41 -0.25 -7.97
CA LEU A 95 -12.03 -0.70 -6.75
C LEU A 95 -13.19 0.23 -6.43
N VAL A 96 -14.39 -0.32 -6.31
CA VAL A 96 -15.55 0.39 -5.78
C VAL A 96 -15.71 -0.04 -4.33
N ARG A 97 -15.57 0.89 -3.39
CA ARG A 97 -15.69 0.59 -1.97
C ARG A 97 -16.96 1.19 -1.40
N SER A 98 -17.80 0.35 -0.81
CA SER A 98 -18.95 0.80 -0.03
C SER A 98 -18.53 1.29 1.36
N LYS A 99 -19.38 2.09 2.01
CA LYS A 99 -19.18 2.52 3.42
C LYS A 99 -19.02 1.35 4.41
N HIS A 100 -19.46 0.14 4.06
CA HIS A 100 -19.43 -1.06 4.90
C HIS A 100 -18.22 -1.96 4.62
N SER A 101 -17.08 -1.40 4.21
CA SER A 101 -15.82 -2.13 3.97
C SER A 101 -15.88 -3.27 2.95
N LEU A 102 -16.96 -3.37 2.17
CA LEU A 102 -17.00 -4.25 1.00
C LEU A 102 -16.47 -3.52 -0.22
N GLY A 103 -15.54 -4.18 -0.91
CA GLY A 103 -14.93 -3.75 -2.14
C GLY A 103 -15.39 -4.57 -3.32
N TYR A 104 -15.69 -3.93 -4.44
CA TYR A 104 -15.92 -4.57 -5.72
C TYR A 104 -14.77 -4.23 -6.68
N LEU A 105 -14.02 -5.25 -7.07
CA LEU A 105 -12.89 -5.14 -7.97
C LEU A 105 -13.32 -5.36 -9.42
N MET A 106 -12.93 -4.41 -10.26
CA MET A 106 -13.17 -4.41 -11.68
C MET A 106 -11.84 -4.30 -12.40
N LEU A 107 -11.27 -5.42 -12.83
CA LEU A 107 -10.04 -5.38 -13.62
C LEU A 107 -10.35 -4.97 -15.05
N ASP A 108 -9.42 -4.26 -15.66
CA ASP A 108 -9.50 -3.86 -17.06
C ASP A 108 -9.17 -5.08 -17.93
N HIS A 109 -10.05 -5.36 -18.88
CA HIS A 109 -9.81 -6.37 -19.91
C HIS A 109 -9.18 -5.71 -21.15
N THR A 110 -8.13 -4.89 -20.96
CA THR A 110 -7.43 -4.29 -22.10
C THR A 110 -6.28 -5.18 -22.55
N ASP A 111 -6.25 -5.48 -23.84
CA ASP A 111 -5.05 -5.97 -24.50
C ASP A 111 -3.91 -4.98 -24.19
N PRO A 112 -2.67 -5.43 -23.93
CA PRO A 112 -1.59 -4.62 -23.34
C PRO A 112 -1.09 -3.42 -24.18
N MET A 113 -1.81 -3.00 -25.23
CA MET A 113 -1.33 -2.08 -26.27
C MET A 113 -1.90 -0.64 -26.23
N THR A 114 -2.88 -0.28 -25.40
CA THR A 114 -3.44 1.09 -25.47
C THR A 114 -3.64 1.79 -24.12
N SER A 115 -2.87 2.86 -23.91
CA SER A 115 -3.01 4.03 -23.02
C SER A 115 -3.12 3.83 -21.49
N THR A 116 -3.56 2.68 -20.97
CA THR A 116 -3.55 2.37 -19.53
C THR A 116 -2.15 2.06 -18.98
N THR A 117 -1.17 1.85 -19.87
CA THR A 117 0.25 1.62 -19.54
C THR A 117 0.91 2.80 -18.83
N PHE A 118 0.45 4.04 -19.05
CA PHE A 118 1.03 5.21 -18.38
C PHE A 118 0.63 5.29 -16.91
N GLU A 119 -0.66 5.11 -16.59
CA GLU A 119 -1.15 5.09 -15.21
C GLU A 119 -0.64 3.86 -14.45
N LYS A 120 -0.61 2.70 -15.12
CA LYS A 120 0.03 1.48 -14.61
C LYS A 120 1.53 1.69 -14.35
N GLY A 121 2.25 2.30 -15.29
CA GLY A 121 3.67 2.64 -15.14
C GLY A 121 3.92 3.64 -14.02
N ARG A 122 3.01 4.60 -13.82
CA ARG A 122 3.09 5.60 -12.75
C ARG A 122 2.90 4.97 -11.37
N LEU A 123 1.88 4.13 -11.19
CA LEU A 123 1.63 3.49 -9.89
C LEU A 123 2.69 2.44 -9.54
N VAL A 124 3.02 1.57 -10.50
CA VAL A 124 4.08 0.55 -10.31
C VAL A 124 5.43 1.24 -10.14
N GLY A 125 5.71 2.29 -10.90
CA GLY A 125 6.92 3.09 -10.79
C GLY A 125 7.04 3.80 -9.44
N LYS A 126 5.96 4.41 -8.93
CA LYS A 126 5.95 5.05 -7.60
C LYS A 126 6.28 4.03 -6.50
N GLU A 127 5.66 2.85 -6.51
CA GLU A 127 5.91 1.82 -5.49
C GLU A 127 7.29 1.16 -5.64
N GLN A 128 7.77 0.94 -6.87
CA GLN A 128 9.13 0.44 -7.12
C GLN A 128 10.19 1.45 -6.66
N GLU A 129 10.01 2.73 -6.98
CA GLU A 129 10.91 3.79 -6.55
C GLU A 129 10.90 3.95 -5.03
N ARG A 130 9.72 3.86 -4.39
CA ARG A 130 9.61 3.86 -2.94
C ARG A 130 10.41 2.73 -2.30
N ARG A 131 10.27 1.51 -2.82
CA ARG A 131 11.07 0.36 -2.37
C ARG A 131 12.56 0.59 -2.55
N ARG A 132 12.95 1.14 -3.71
CA ARG A 132 14.35 1.48 -4.01
C ARG A 132 14.92 2.49 -3.00
N ILE A 133 14.18 3.55 -2.69
CA ILE A 133 14.59 4.58 -1.73
C ILE A 133 14.73 4.00 -0.32
N VAL A 134 13.74 3.23 0.15
CA VAL A 134 13.79 2.60 1.47
C VAL A 134 14.99 1.65 1.59
N GLN A 135 15.24 0.86 0.54
CA GLN A 135 16.35 -0.09 0.54
C GLN A 135 17.70 0.61 0.49
N MET A 136 17.87 1.61 -0.38
CA MET A 136 19.07 2.44 -0.45
C MET A 136 19.35 3.16 0.87
N PHE A 137 18.31 3.70 1.54
CA PHE A 137 18.47 4.30 2.85
C PHE A 137 18.94 3.28 3.90
N HIS A 138 18.34 2.09 3.90
CA HIS A 138 18.73 1.01 4.81
C HIS A 138 20.19 0.57 4.57
N ASP A 139 20.58 0.38 3.32
CA ASP A 139 21.87 -0.22 2.97
C ASP A 139 23.02 0.79 3.06
N GLU A 140 22.80 2.04 2.63
CA GLU A 140 23.88 3.04 2.52
C GLU A 140 23.91 4.04 3.68
N VAL A 141 22.75 4.42 4.23
CA VAL A 141 22.65 5.57 5.15
C VAL A 141 22.51 5.12 6.62
N SER A 142 21.74 4.05 6.88
CA SER A 142 21.40 3.64 8.25
C SER A 142 22.61 3.27 9.11
N SER A 143 23.57 2.53 8.52
CA SER A 143 24.76 2.05 9.22
C SER A 143 25.70 3.21 9.61
N GLY A 144 25.85 4.19 8.72
CA GLY A 144 26.63 5.41 8.97
C GLY A 144 26.01 6.29 10.06
N LEU A 145 24.69 6.51 10.00
CA LEU A 145 23.95 7.27 11.01
C LEU A 145 24.03 6.61 12.39
N LEU A 146 23.81 5.29 12.46
CA LEU A 146 23.90 4.54 13.71
C LEU A 146 25.32 4.65 14.31
N GLY A 147 26.35 4.51 13.47
CA GLY A 147 27.74 4.70 13.89
C GLY A 147 28.03 6.11 14.41
N ALA A 148 27.44 7.14 13.80
CA ALA A 148 27.57 8.53 14.26
C ALA A 148 26.91 8.75 15.62
N VAL A 149 25.68 8.25 15.81
CA VAL A 149 24.97 8.29 17.10
C VAL A 149 25.78 7.61 18.20
N PHE A 150 26.31 6.41 17.93
CA PHE A 150 27.16 5.72 18.90
C PHE A 150 28.41 6.54 19.27
N LYS A 151 29.10 7.13 18.29
CA LYS A 151 30.28 7.96 18.54
C LYS A 151 29.95 9.20 19.37
N ILE A 152 28.83 9.86 19.08
CA ILE A 152 28.35 11.02 19.84
C ILE A 152 28.01 10.61 21.28
N HIS A 153 27.33 9.47 21.46
CA HIS A 153 26.99 8.97 22.78
C HIS A 153 28.24 8.61 23.60
N MET A 154 29.24 7.98 22.98
CA MET A 154 30.54 7.76 23.62
C MET A 154 31.26 9.06 23.99
N ALA A 155 31.18 10.09 23.15
CA ALA A 155 31.76 11.40 23.45
C ALA A 155 31.04 12.06 24.64
N LYS A 156 29.69 12.03 24.64
CA LYS A 156 28.84 12.50 25.74
C LYS A 156 29.24 11.86 27.07
N GLU A 157 29.33 10.53 27.12
CA GLU A 157 29.67 9.80 28.35
C GLU A 157 31.09 10.12 28.84
N LYS A 158 32.06 10.28 27.92
CA LYS A 158 33.42 10.71 28.28
C LYS A 158 33.43 12.12 28.87
N LEU A 159 32.75 13.08 28.25
CA LEU A 159 32.69 14.47 28.74
C LEU A 159 31.98 14.56 30.09
N LYS A 160 30.89 13.80 30.28
CA LYS A 160 30.21 13.67 31.59
C LYS A 160 31.14 13.10 32.66
N SER A 161 31.88 12.03 32.35
CA SER A 161 32.82 11.44 33.30
C SER A 161 33.96 12.39 33.71
N ALA A 162 34.29 13.36 32.85
CA ALA A 162 35.29 14.39 33.09
C ALA A 162 34.72 15.67 33.73
N ASN A 163 33.41 15.75 34.00
CA ASN A 163 32.70 16.96 34.43
C ASN A 163 32.95 18.17 33.51
N SER A 164 33.09 17.93 32.21
CA SER A 164 33.35 18.99 31.24
C SER A 164 32.04 19.73 30.88
N PRO A 165 32.04 21.07 30.80
CA PRO A 165 30.86 21.85 30.44
C PRO A 165 30.37 21.58 29.02
N GLU A 166 31.23 21.05 28.15
CA GLU A 166 30.91 20.65 26.78
C GLU A 166 30.02 19.40 26.71
N ALA A 167 29.82 18.68 27.82
CA ALA A 167 28.93 17.52 27.87
C ALA A 167 27.47 17.85 27.52
N GLU A 168 27.01 19.05 27.87
CA GLU A 168 25.62 19.48 27.67
C GLU A 168 25.30 19.76 26.19
N PRO A 169 26.08 20.57 25.44
CA PRO A 169 25.89 20.70 23.99
C PRO A 169 25.96 19.38 23.21
N VAL A 170 26.83 18.45 23.63
CA VAL A 170 26.91 17.12 22.99
C VAL A 170 25.68 16.26 23.33
N SER A 171 25.11 16.42 24.53
CA SER A 171 23.83 15.80 24.88
C SER A 171 22.71 16.27 23.97
N GLU A 172 22.58 17.59 23.82
CA GLU A 172 21.56 18.21 22.96
C GLU A 172 21.72 17.78 21.49
N ALA A 173 22.95 17.80 20.96
CA ALA A 173 23.24 17.34 19.60
C ALA A 173 22.89 15.85 19.38
N SER A 174 23.13 15.00 20.39
CA SER A 174 22.76 13.58 20.35
C SER A 174 21.25 13.38 20.29
N GLU A 175 20.49 14.16 21.05
CA GLU A 175 19.03 14.11 21.09
C GLU A 175 18.45 14.61 19.77
N MET A 176 18.92 15.75 19.27
CA MET A 176 18.52 16.28 17.95
C MET A 176 18.77 15.28 16.81
N LEU A 177 19.91 14.57 16.83
CA LEU A 177 20.22 13.56 15.83
C LEU A 177 19.31 12.34 15.94
N SER A 178 19.00 11.90 17.17
CA SER A 178 18.09 10.77 17.40
C SER A 178 16.68 11.10 16.92
N ASP A 179 16.18 12.28 17.28
CA ASP A 179 14.90 12.80 16.81
C ASP A 179 14.83 12.91 15.29
N ALA A 180 15.92 13.35 14.64
CA ALA A 180 15.99 13.43 13.19
C ALA A 180 15.92 12.04 12.53
N ILE A 181 16.61 11.04 13.09
CA ILE A 181 16.56 9.66 12.60
C ILE A 181 15.15 9.09 12.75
N ASP A 182 14.49 9.33 13.89
CA ASP A 182 13.13 8.86 14.12
C ASP A 182 12.14 9.52 13.15
N LYS A 183 12.25 10.84 12.92
CA LYS A 183 11.45 11.56 11.93
C LYS A 183 11.67 11.06 10.51
N ILE A 184 12.90 10.73 10.12
CA ILE A 184 13.19 10.12 8.81
C ILE A 184 12.55 8.73 8.72
N GLY A 185 12.72 7.91 9.77
CA GLY A 185 12.11 6.60 9.83
C GLY A 185 10.58 6.67 9.77
N GLU A 186 9.98 7.65 10.43
CA GLU A 186 8.56 7.95 10.32
C GLU A 186 8.19 8.41 8.93
N ALA A 187 8.86 9.38 8.31
CA ALA A 187 8.55 9.82 6.94
C ALA A 187 8.58 8.67 5.94
N LEU A 188 9.58 7.78 6.04
CA LEU A 188 9.69 6.57 5.23
C LEU A 188 8.58 5.53 5.52
N ARG A 189 7.90 5.63 6.67
CA ARG A 189 6.80 4.75 7.11
C ARG A 189 5.39 5.40 7.01
N ASN A 190 5.26 6.72 7.12
CA ASN A 190 4.03 7.50 7.39
C ASN A 190 3.41 8.16 6.17
N GLU A 191 4.00 8.11 4.97
CA GLU A 191 3.21 8.29 3.73
C GLU A 191 2.07 7.23 3.63
N LYS A 192 2.07 6.23 4.51
CA LYS A 192 0.98 5.26 4.70
C LYS A 192 -0.12 5.70 5.68
N LYS A 193 0.05 6.80 6.44
CA LYS A 193 -0.83 7.19 7.57
C LYS A 193 -1.42 8.60 7.52
N GLU A 194 -0.77 9.57 6.87
CA GLU A 194 -1.26 10.97 6.88
C GLU A 194 -2.61 11.17 6.15
N GLU A 195 -3.08 10.21 5.36
CA GLU A 195 -4.43 10.27 4.76
C GLU A 195 -5.56 9.74 5.66
N VAL A 196 -5.26 9.24 6.87
CA VAL A 196 -6.29 8.72 7.80
C VAL A 196 -6.74 9.76 8.83
N SER A 197 -5.99 10.85 9.03
CA SER A 197 -6.32 11.91 10.00
C SER A 197 -6.93 13.18 9.40
N GLY A 198 -7.15 13.20 8.09
CA GLY A 198 -7.86 14.26 7.36
C GLY A 198 -9.21 13.77 6.84
N SER A 199 -10.08 13.26 7.72
CA SER A 199 -11.48 12.95 7.43
C SER A 199 -12.31 13.09 8.69
#